data_AF-V6F718-F1
#
_entry.id   AF-V6F718-F1
#
_cell.length_a   1.000
_cell.length_b   1.000
_cell.length_c   1.000
_cell.angle_alpha   90.00
_cell.angle_beta   90.00
_cell.angle_gamma   90.00
#
_symmetry.space_group_name_H-M   'P 1'
#
loop_
_entity.id
_entity.type
_entity.pdbx_description
1 polymer ?
#
loop_
_entity_poly.entity_id
_entity_poly.type
_entity_poly.pdbx_seq_one_letter_code
_entity_poly.pdbx_strand_id
1 'polypeptide(L)'
;MAQFDVYANPVAGMEGGAPFVVDVQSDHLAGLPTRMIMPLAALDDCQPLRHLNPPMEVGDERFALMTQFMAAVPRQVLGTPVGSLADQRALILAALDFLFTGI
;
A
#
# COMPACT_ATOMS: atom_id res chain seq x y z
N MET A 1 5.77 12.16 4.69
CA MET A 1 5.82 10.71 4.45
C MET A 1 5.85 10.01 5.78
N ALA A 2 4.67 9.94 6.37
CA ALA A 2 4.39 9.12 7.53
C ALA A 2 4.04 7.70 7.07
N GLN A 3 4.26 6.73 7.94
CA GLN A 3 3.77 5.37 7.75
C GLN A 3 2.25 5.40 7.51
N PHE A 4 1.81 4.66 6.50
CA PHE A 4 0.44 4.54 6.00
C PHE A 4 -0.11 5.74 5.22
N ASP A 5 0.71 6.73 4.87
CA ASP A 5 0.34 7.71 3.85
C ASP A 5 0.10 7.01 2.50
N VAL A 6 -0.95 7.44 1.78
CA VAL A 6 -1.30 6.97 0.44
C VAL A 6 -0.82 7.97 -0.61
N TYR A 7 -0.25 7.47 -1.69
CA TYR A 7 0.27 8.26 -2.82
C TYR A 7 -0.31 7.74 -4.13
N ALA A 8 -0.35 8.61 -5.15
CA ALA A 8 -0.54 8.15 -6.52
C ALA A 8 0.57 7.15 -6.88
N ASN A 9 0.20 6.07 -7.57
CA ASN A 9 1.15 5.03 -7.94
C ASN A 9 2.21 5.60 -8.90
N PRO A 10 3.51 5.62 -8.51
CA PRO A 10 4.56 6.18 -9.36
C PRO A 10 5.09 5.21 -10.41
N VAL A 11 4.65 3.94 -10.40
CA VAL A 11 5.20 2.89 -11.26
C VAL A 11 4.39 2.79 -12.56
N ALA A 12 4.96 3.33 -13.64
CA ALA A 12 4.44 3.20 -14.99
C ALA A 12 4.27 1.71 -15.38
N GLY A 13 3.08 1.34 -15.85
CA GLY A 13 2.75 -0.04 -16.26
C GLY A 13 1.85 -0.83 -15.27
N MET A 14 1.60 -0.31 -14.06
CA MET A 14 0.52 -0.79 -13.16
C MET A 14 -0.75 0.09 -13.22
N GLU A 15 -0.76 1.08 -14.12
CA GLU A 15 -1.81 2.11 -14.24
C GLU A 15 -3.20 1.55 -14.55
N GLY A 16 -3.29 0.32 -15.08
CA GLY A 16 -4.56 -0.34 -15.41
C GLY A 16 -5.18 -1.15 -14.28
N GLY A 17 -4.68 -1.05 -13.04
CA GLY A 17 -5.29 -1.79 -11.94
C GLY A 17 -4.96 -1.32 -10.54
N ALA A 18 -3.90 -0.53 -10.32
CA ALA A 18 -3.55 0.01 -9.00
C ALA A 18 -3.21 1.51 -9.04
N PRO A 19 -4.20 2.42 -8.93
CA PRO A 19 -3.97 3.86 -9.02
C PRO A 19 -3.20 4.44 -7.85
N PHE A 20 -3.16 3.74 -6.71
CA PHE A 20 -2.53 4.21 -5.48
C PHE A 20 -1.53 3.21 -4.91
N VAL A 21 -0.64 3.71 -4.06
CA VAL A 21 0.27 2.93 -3.23
C VAL A 21 0.26 3.46 -1.80
N VAL A 22 0.46 2.60 -0.82
CA VAL A 22 0.58 2.99 0.59
C VAL A 22 2.02 2.79 1.07
N ASP A 23 2.61 3.77 1.76
CA ASP A 23 3.88 3.61 2.48
C ASP A 23 3.64 2.75 3.72
N VAL A 24 4.37 1.63 3.86
CA VAL A 24 4.26 0.74 5.03
C VAL A 24 5.52 0.72 5.89
N GLN A 25 6.52 1.53 5.52
CA GLN A 25 7.77 1.65 6.26
C GLN A 25 7.57 2.44 7.54
N SER A 26 8.16 1.96 8.64
CA SER A 26 8.14 2.63 9.94
C SER A 26 8.75 4.04 9.87
N ASP A 27 8.14 4.99 10.58
CA ASP A 27 8.65 6.36 10.72
C ASP A 27 10.03 6.45 11.36
N HIS A 28 10.43 5.45 12.16
CA HIS A 28 11.79 5.36 12.70
C HIS A 28 12.86 5.23 11.60
N LEU A 29 12.45 4.78 10.40
CA LEU A 29 13.30 4.63 9.23
C LEU A 29 13.14 5.78 8.22
N ALA A 30 12.57 6.92 8.64
CA ALA A 30 12.25 8.03 7.73
C ALA A 30 13.48 8.68 7.05
N GLY A 31 14.68 8.47 7.60
CA GLY A 31 15.94 8.94 7.02
C GLY A 31 16.44 8.14 5.81
N LEU A 32 15.88 6.97 5.53
CA LEU A 32 16.29 6.15 4.38
C LEU A 32 15.88 6.81 3.04
N PRO A 33 16.66 6.61 1.97
CA PRO A 33 16.33 7.16 0.64
C PRO A 33 15.20 6.41 -0.06
N THR A 34 14.76 5.28 0.47
CA THR A 34 13.70 4.42 -0.08
C THR A 34 12.53 4.28 0.88
N ARG A 35 11.37 3.91 0.33
CA ARG A 35 10.16 3.53 1.07
C ARG A 35 9.67 2.17 0.62
N MET A 36 9.29 1.33 1.58
CA MET A 36 8.52 0.12 1.33
C MET A 36 7.07 0.52 1.06
N ILE A 37 6.54 0.13 -0.08
CA ILE A 37 5.16 0.43 -0.50
C ILE A 37 4.41 -0.84 -0.84
N MET A 38 3.08 -0.78 -0.76
CA MET A 38 2.18 -1.80 -1.28
C MET A 38 1.14 -1.15 -2.22
N PRO A 39 0.84 -1.74 -3.39
CA PRO A 39 -0.18 -1.21 -4.29
C PRO A 39 -1.60 -1.38 -3.74
N LEU A 40 -2.47 -0.44 -4.11
CA LEU A 40 -3.91 -0.48 -3.85
C LEU A 40 -4.61 -0.65 -5.21
N ALA A 41 -5.13 -1.85 -5.45
CA ALA A 41 -5.78 -2.20 -6.70
C ALA A 41 -7.28 -1.89 -6.69
N ALA A 42 -7.82 -1.42 -7.82
CA ALA A 42 -9.26 -1.34 -8.00
C ALA A 42 -9.86 -2.75 -7.89
N LEU A 43 -10.99 -2.88 -7.20
CA LEU A 43 -11.62 -4.18 -6.97
C LEU A 43 -12.06 -4.87 -8.27
N ASP A 44 -12.38 -4.10 -9.31
CA ASP A 44 -12.78 -4.62 -10.62
C ASP A 44 -11.60 -5.17 -11.44
N ASP A 45 -10.37 -4.75 -11.12
CA ASP A 45 -9.16 -5.10 -11.87
C ASP A 45 -8.32 -6.20 -11.21
N CYS A 46 -8.83 -6.81 -10.12
CA CYS A 46 -8.11 -7.85 -9.40
C CYS A 46 -9.03 -8.93 -8.80
N GLN A 47 -8.44 -10.05 -8.39
CA GLN A 47 -9.11 -11.09 -7.62
C GLN A 47 -8.42 -11.21 -6.25
N PRO A 48 -8.94 -10.54 -5.19
CA PRO A 48 -8.30 -10.52 -3.89
C PRO A 48 -8.20 -11.90 -3.24
N LEU A 49 -7.02 -12.23 -2.71
CA LEU A 49 -6.84 -13.41 -1.87
C LEU A 49 -7.21 -13.07 -0.42
N ARG A 50 -8.05 -13.91 0.20
CA ARG A 50 -8.45 -13.73 1.61
C ARG A 50 -7.21 -13.67 2.51
N HIS A 51 -7.24 -12.80 3.51
CA HIS A 51 -6.13 -12.49 4.46
C HIS A 51 -4.94 -11.75 3.83
N LEU A 52 -4.51 -12.12 2.63
CA LEU A 52 -3.40 -11.44 1.96
C LEU A 52 -3.78 -10.07 1.40
N ASN A 53 -4.98 -9.94 0.84
CA ASN A 53 -5.42 -8.73 0.14
C ASN A 53 -6.67 -8.12 0.79
N PRO A 54 -6.54 -7.56 2.01
CA PRO A 54 -7.67 -6.93 2.68
C PRO A 54 -8.21 -5.75 1.87
N PRO A 55 -9.52 -5.48 1.95
CA PRO A 55 -10.09 -4.25 1.41
C PRO A 55 -9.61 -3.05 2.23
N MET A 56 -9.28 -1.97 1.54
CA MET A 56 -8.88 -0.69 2.12
C MET A 56 -9.78 0.43 1.60
N GLU A 57 -10.14 1.35 2.47
CA GLU A 57 -10.94 2.53 2.14
C GLU A 57 -10.02 3.75 2.00
N VAL A 58 -9.99 4.38 0.82
CA VAL A 58 -9.27 5.64 0.56
C VAL A 58 -10.29 6.67 0.11
N GLY A 59 -10.61 7.62 1.00
CA GLY A 59 -11.76 8.49 0.79
C GLY A 59 -13.05 7.67 0.81
N ASP A 60 -13.91 7.84 -0.20
CA ASP A 60 -15.17 7.10 -0.37
C ASP A 60 -15.03 5.85 -1.26
N GLU A 61 -13.82 5.52 -1.70
CA GLU A 61 -13.55 4.42 -2.63
C GLU A 61 -12.86 3.24 -1.95
N ARG A 62 -13.12 2.03 -2.48
CA ARG A 62 -12.58 0.77 -1.97
C ARG A 62 -11.58 0.15 -2.93
N PHE A 63 -10.45 -0.26 -2.37
CA PHE A 63 -9.35 -0.90 -3.08
C PHE A 63 -8.96 -2.21 -2.39
N ALA A 64 -8.27 -3.10 -3.09
CA ALA A 64 -7.59 -4.25 -2.50
C ALA A 64 -6.12 -3.89 -2.24
N LEU A 65 -5.64 -4.13 -1.02
CA LEU A 65 -4.21 -4.04 -0.72
C LEU A 65 -3.48 -5.23 -1.36
N MET A 66 -2.61 -4.99 -2.34
CA MET A 66 -1.90 -6.06 -3.04
C MET A 66 -0.58 -6.39 -2.35
N THR A 67 -0.68 -7.02 -1.18
CA THR A 67 0.44 -7.23 -0.25
C THR A 67 1.62 -7.97 -0.86
N GLN A 68 1.37 -8.94 -1.76
CA GLN A 68 2.41 -9.70 -2.48
C GLN A 68 3.20 -8.87 -3.50
N PHE A 69 2.71 -7.68 -3.87
CA PHE A 69 3.42 -6.74 -4.76
C PHE A 69 4.15 -5.64 -3.99
N MET A 70 4.45 -5.89 -2.72
CA MET A 70 5.29 -5.00 -1.92
C MET A 70 6.65 -4.78 -2.57
N ALA A 71 7.09 -3.53 -2.63
CA ALA A 71 8.35 -3.16 -3.25
C ALA A 71 9.03 -2.00 -2.49
N ALA A 72 10.34 -1.89 -2.65
CA ALA A 72 11.07 -0.69 -2.25
C ALA A 72 11.13 0.28 -3.44
N VAL A 73 10.73 1.54 -3.22
CA VAL A 73 10.84 2.61 -4.23
C VAL A 73 11.65 3.79 -3.70
N PRO A 74 12.35 4.56 -4.55
CA PRO A 74 13.01 5.79 -4.12
C PRO A 74 11.99 6.78 -3.54
N ARG A 75 12.29 7.42 -2.41
CA ARG A 75 11.35 8.37 -1.78
C ARG A 75 10.99 9.54 -2.69
N GLN A 76 11.84 9.90 -3.65
CA GLN A 76 11.61 11.02 -4.56
C GLN A 76 10.53 10.74 -5.62
N VAL A 77 10.22 9.46 -5.89
CA VAL A 77 9.14 9.14 -6.85
C VAL A 77 7.75 9.24 -6.21
N LEU A 78 7.68 9.21 -4.88
CA LEU A 78 6.44 9.39 -4.14
C LEU A 78 6.19 10.90 -3.98
N GLY A 79 5.11 11.38 -4.58
CA GLY A 79 4.73 12.78 -4.60
C GLY A 79 4.07 13.26 -3.30
N THR A 80 3.04 14.08 -3.45
CA THR A 80 2.23 14.55 -2.31
C THR A 80 1.28 13.43 -1.88
N PRO A 81 1.13 13.16 -0.58
CA PRO A 81 0.15 12.18 -0.11
C PRO A 81 -1.27 12.65 -0.47
N VAL A 82 -2.11 11.71 -0.89
CA VAL A 82 -3.52 11.94 -1.28
C VAL A 82 -4.51 11.48 -0.20
N GLY A 83 -4.01 10.79 0.83
CA GLY A 83 -4.80 10.26 1.93
C GLY A 83 -3.93 9.48 2.92
N SER A 84 -4.56 8.80 3.86
CA SER A 84 -3.88 7.94 4.84
C SER A 84 -4.73 6.72 5.19
N LEU A 85 -4.07 5.59 5.44
CA LEU A 85 -4.67 4.34 5.91
C LEU A 85 -4.29 4.04 7.37
N ALA A 86 -3.85 5.06 8.13
CA ALA A 86 -3.44 4.89 9.52
C ALA A 86 -4.54 4.27 10.41
N ASP A 87 -5.81 4.63 10.19
CA ASP A 87 -6.96 4.08 10.93
C ASP A 87 -7.23 2.60 10.58
N GLN A 88 -6.70 2.12 9.46
CA GLN A 88 -6.83 0.75 8.97
C GLN A 88 -5.54 -0.07 9.20
N ARG A 89 -4.63 0.43 10.04
CA ARG A 89 -3.34 -0.20 10.40
C ARG A 89 -3.45 -1.68 10.76
N ALA A 90 -4.50 -2.07 11.50
CA ALA A 90 -4.68 -3.45 11.92
C ALA A 90 -4.79 -4.42 10.73
N LEU A 91 -5.50 -4.03 9.67
CA LEU A 91 -5.65 -4.82 8.45
C LEU A 91 -4.33 -4.94 7.68
N ILE A 92 -3.58 -3.84 7.57
CA ILE A 92 -2.28 -3.80 6.91
C ILE A 92 -1.30 -4.75 7.61
N LEU A 93 -1.23 -4.69 8.95
CA LEU A 93 -0.33 -5.55 9.71
C LEU A 93 -0.73 -7.03 9.63
N ALA A 94 -2.03 -7.34 9.67
CA ALA A 94 -2.50 -8.71 9.51
C ALA A 94 -2.13 -9.29 8.13
N ALA A 95 -2.22 -8.49 7.08
CA ALA A 95 -1.82 -8.92 5.74
C ALA A 95 -0.30 -9.15 5.63
N LEU A 96 0.51 -8.29 6.26
CA LEU A 96 1.96 -8.45 6.34
C LEU A 96 2.34 -9.70 7.14
N ASP A 97 1.66 -9.93 8.27
CA ASP A 97 1.86 -11.14 9.08
C ASP A 97 1.49 -12.38 8.26
N PHE A 98 0.34 -12.38 7.59
CA PHE A 98 -0.05 -13.47 6.70
C PHE A 98 0.98 -13.72 5.58
N LEU A 99 1.52 -12.68 4.96
CA LEU A 99 2.55 -12.82 3.92
C LEU A 99 3.83 -13.49 4.45
N PHE A 100 4.30 -13.09 5.63
CA PHE A 100 5.61 -13.52 6.14
C PHE A 100 5.56 -14.74 7.06
N THR A 101 4.51 -14.90 7.84
CA THR A 101 4.37 -15.91 8.89
C THR A 101 3.20 -16.86 8.65
N GLY A 102 2.24 -16.49 7.80
CA GLY A 102 1.07 -17.30 7.46
C GLY A 102 -0.07 -17.25 8.48
N ILE A 103 -0.03 -16.30 9.42
CA ILE A 103 -1.03 -16.10 10.49
C ILE A 103 -2.06 -15.05 10.08
#